data_AF-A0A0F8WPA2-F1
#
_entry.id   AF-A0A0F8WPA2-F1
#
_cell.length_a   1.000
_cell.length_b   1.000
_cell.length_c   1.000
_cell.angle_alpha   90.00
_cell.angle_beta   90.00
_cell.angle_gamma   90.00
#
_symmetry.space_group_name_H-M   'P 1'
#
loop_
_entity.id
_entity.type
_entity.pdbx_description
1 polymer ?
#
loop_
_entity_poly.entity_id
_entity_poly.type
_entity_poly.pdbx_seq_one_letter_code
_entity_poly.pdbx_strand_id
1 'polypeptide(L)' 'MQLNKVYSVKTIDRVAVELGETVDRIFDLAIGMETEDGIIWVYGPGDDSVIAFTPFGMGNLQVNRPEFVGDHQLK' A
#
# COMPACT_ATOMS: atom_id res chain seq x y z
N MET A 1 -17.56 2.65 21.96
CA MET A 1 -17.52 2.38 20.50
C MET A 1 -16.97 3.62 19.83
N GLN A 2 -15.80 3.56 19.18
CA GLN A 2 -15.22 4.73 18.49
C GLN A 2 -15.70 4.71 17.04
N LEU A 3 -16.57 5.65 16.65
CA LEU A 3 -17.01 5.80 15.26
C LEU A 3 -15.85 6.34 14.40
N ASN A 4 -15.69 5.78 13.20
CA ASN A 4 -14.76 6.18 12.13
C ASN A 4 -13.30 6.40 12.55
N LYS A 5 -12.53 5.31 12.70
CA LYS A 5 -11.06 5.38 12.76
C LYS A 5 -10.42 5.77 11.42
N VAL A 6 -11.10 5.49 10.30
CA VAL A 6 -10.64 5.82 8.96
C VAL A 6 -11.56 6.91 8.41
N TYR A 7 -11.01 8.11 8.24
CA TYR A 7 -11.74 9.27 7.70
C TYR A 7 -11.22 9.69 6.31
N SER A 8 -10.12 9.09 5.87
CA SER A 8 -9.50 9.35 4.58
C SER A 8 -8.65 8.16 4.13
N VAL A 9 -8.47 8.07 2.81
CA VAL A 9 -7.59 7.13 2.13
C VAL A 9 -6.75 7.89 1.11
N LYS A 10 -5.62 7.32 0.71
CA LYS A 10 -4.77 7.85 -0.37
C LYS A 10 -4.61 6.80 -1.45
N THR A 11 -4.81 7.18 -2.71
CA THR A 11 -4.62 6.29 -3.86
C THR A 11 -3.17 5.83 -3.97
N ILE A 12 -2.95 4.69 -4.62
CA ILE A 12 -1.63 4.09 -4.81
C ILE A 12 -0.61 5.07 -5.43
N ASP A 13 -1.01 5.88 -6.41
CA ASP A 13 -0.15 6.91 -7.00
C ASP A 13 0.31 7.94 -5.97
N ARG A 14 -0.61 8.37 -5.11
CA ARG A 14 -0.30 9.35 -4.06
C ARG A 14 0.64 8.75 -3.02
N VAL A 15 0.43 7.49 -2.66
CA VAL A 15 1.28 6.75 -1.71
C VAL A 15 2.68 6.55 -2.29
N ALA A 16 2.79 6.16 -3.56
CA ALA A 16 4.08 6.00 -4.24
C ALA A 16 4.92 7.28 -4.19
N VAL A 17 4.31 8.44 -4.49
CA VAL A 17 4.97 9.75 -4.39
C VAL A 17 5.40 10.07 -2.95
N GLU A 18 4.55 9.80 -1.97
CA GLU A 18 4.87 10.09 -0.55
C GLU A 18 5.94 9.17 0.04
N LEU A 19 6.03 7.92 -0.44
CA LEU A 19 7.05 6.96 -0.02
C LEU A 19 8.34 7.04 -0.86
N GLY A 20 8.33 7.78 -1.97
CA GLY A 20 9.46 7.85 -2.90
C GLY A 20 9.71 6.52 -3.63
N GLU A 21 8.65 5.75 -3.87
CA GLU A 21 8.69 4.43 -4.51
C GLU A 21 7.91 4.44 -5.84
N THR A 22 8.05 3.40 -6.65
CA THR A 22 7.24 3.23 -7.87
C THR A 22 5.88 2.62 -7.52
N VAL A 23 4.86 2.93 -8.34
CA VAL A 23 3.51 2.33 -8.20
C VAL A 23 3.58 0.81 -8.28
N ASP A 24 4.35 0.26 -9.22
CA ASP A 24 4.52 -1.20 -9.38
C ASP A 24 5.04 -1.86 -8.11
N ARG A 25 6.05 -1.25 -7.44
CA ARG A 25 6.58 -1.78 -6.19
C ARG A 25 5.53 -1.75 -5.07
N ILE A 26 4.77 -0.67 -4.96
CA ILE A 26 3.70 -0.58 -3.97
C ILE A 26 2.61 -1.62 -4.26
N PHE A 27 2.32 -1.86 -5.54
CA PHE A 27 1.37 -2.87 -5.96
C PHE A 27 1.84 -4.28 -5.58
N ASP A 28 3.10 -4.63 -5.83
CA ASP A 28 3.68 -5.92 -5.47
C ASP A 28 3.57 -6.20 -3.96
N LEU A 29 3.80 -5.17 -3.13
CA LEU A 29 3.63 -5.29 -1.67
C LEU A 29 2.15 -5.41 -1.27
N ALA A 30 1.27 -4.69 -1.97
CA ALA A 30 -0.16 -4.65 -1.68
C ALA A 30 -0.91 -5.93 -2.10
N ILE A 31 -0.40 -6.70 -3.06
CA ILE A 31 -0.99 -7.99 -3.47
C ILE A 31 -1.09 -8.98 -2.29
N GLY A 32 -0.19 -8.88 -1.31
CA GLY A 32 -0.22 -9.73 -0.11
C GLY A 32 -1.02 -9.17 1.06
N MET A 33 -1.70 -8.02 0.89
CA MET A 33 -2.46 -7.35 1.95
C MET A 33 -3.94 -7.69 1.88
N GLU A 34 -4.55 -7.90 3.05
CA GLU A 34 -5.99 -8.04 3.21
C GLU A 34 -6.62 -6.71 3.64
N THR A 35 -7.96 -6.63 3.61
CA THR A 35 -8.70 -5.39 3.96
C THR A 35 -8.35 -4.90 5.37
N GLU A 36 -8.10 -5.83 6.29
CA GLU A 36 -7.66 -5.60 7.67
C GLU A 36 -6.29 -4.93 7.75
N ASP A 37 -5.42 -5.15 6.75
CA ASP A 37 -4.12 -4.51 6.65
C ASP A 37 -4.22 -3.06 6.14
N GLY A 38 -5.44 -2.58 5.84
CA GLY A 38 -5.70 -1.19 5.50
C GLY A 38 -5.59 -0.86 4.02
N ILE A 39 -5.64 -1.87 3.14
CA ILE A 39 -5.87 -1.74 1.69
C ILE A 39 -7.38 -1.62 1.41
N ILE A 40 -7.75 -0.75 0.47
CA ILE A 40 -9.14 -0.50 0.09
C ILE A 40 -9.24 -0.34 -1.43
N TRP A 41 -10.23 -0.96 -2.05
CA TRP A 41 -10.60 -0.71 -3.44
C TRP A 41 -11.56 0.47 -3.55
N VAL A 42 -11.19 1.46 -4.36
CA VAL A 42 -12.04 2.62 -4.67
C VAL A 42 -12.57 2.47 -6.09
N TYR A 43 -13.88 2.33 -6.22
CA TYR A 43 -14.56 2.17 -7.50
C TYR A 43 -14.99 3.52 -8.06
N GLY A 44 -14.65 3.77 -9.31
CA GLY A 44 -15.07 4.96 -10.05
C GLY A 44 -16.48 4.81 -10.63
N PRO A 45 -16.98 5.85 -11.33
CA PRO A 45 -18.25 5.78 -12.06
C PRO A 45 -18.19 4.91 -13.34
N GLY A 46 -17.00 4.47 -13.77
CA GLY A 46 -16.82 3.43 -14.78
C GLY A 46 -16.44 2.08 -14.15
N ASP A 47 -16.14 1.08 -14.97
CA ASP A 47 -15.59 -0.21 -14.50
C ASP A 47 -14.13 -0.10 -14.01
N ASP A 48 -13.63 1.13 -13.83
CA ASP A 48 -12.31 1.43 -13.30
C ASP A 48 -12.32 1.35 -11.77
N SER A 49 -11.25 0.76 -11.23
CA SER A 49 -11.00 0.72 -9.79
C SER A 49 -9.53 1.05 -9.51
N VAL A 50 -9.30 1.68 -8.37
CA VAL A 50 -7.96 2.03 -7.92
C VAL A 50 -7.75 1.55 -6.48
N ILE A 51 -6.56 1.04 -6.22
CA ILE A 51 -6.15 0.70 -4.86
C ILE A 51 -5.84 1.98 -4.09
N ALA A 52 -6.34 2.05 -2.86
CA ALA A 52 -6.04 3.10 -1.92
C ALA A 52 -5.70 2.52 -0.56
N PHE A 53 -5.00 3.32 0.25
CA PHE A 53 -4.51 2.92 1.56
C PHE A 53 -5.02 3.86 2.63
N THR A 54 -5.38 3.28 3.77
CA THR A 54 -5.57 4.02 5.01
C THR A 54 -4.20 4.48 5.57
N PRO A 55 -4.17 5.43 6.51
CA PRO A 55 -2.92 5.77 7.20
C PRO A 55 -2.24 4.57 7.88
N PHE A 56 -3.02 3.60 8.37
CA PHE A 56 -2.50 2.35 8.92
C PHE A 56 -1.88 1.46 7.84
N GLY A 57 -2.57 1.27 6.71
CA GLY A 57 -2.06 0.47 5.60
C GLY A 57 -0.79 1.04 4.98
N MET A 58 -0.65 2.36 4.93
CA MET A 58 0.62 2.99 4.55
C MET A 58 1.77 2.65 5.50
N GLY A 59 1.49 2.50 6.80
CA GLY A 59 2.48 2.05 7.77
C GLY A 59 2.94 0.61 7.51
N ASN A 60 2.02 -0.29 7.15
CA ASN A 60 2.33 -1.68 6.82
C ASN A 60 3.24 -1.81 5.58
N LEU A 61 3.06 -0.93 4.58
CA LEU A 61 3.94 -0.87 3.41
C LEU A 61 5.39 -0.51 3.76
N GLN A 62 5.62 0.35 4.76
CA GLN A 62 6.96 0.74 5.19
C GLN A 62 7.68 -0.38 5.96
N VAL A 63 6.94 -1.17 6.75
CA VAL A 63 7.48 -2.28 7.53
C VAL A 63 7.91 -3.45 6.63
N ASN A 64 7.20 -3.67 5.52
CA ASN A 64 7.50 -4.74 4.56
C ASN A 64 8.57 -4.36 3.53
N ARG A 65 9.39 -3.33 3.80
CA ARG A 65 10.54 -3.04 2.93
C ARG A 65 11.54 -4.18 3.07
N PRO A 66 11.83 -4.96 2.00
CA PRO A 66 12.98 -5.83 2.05
C PRO A 66 14.19 -4.90 2.11
N GLU A 67 14.74 -4.70 3.30
CA GLU A 67 16.10 -4.20 3.41
C GLU A 67 16.96 -5.13 2.58
N PHE A 68 17.71 -4.55 1.63
CA PHE A 68 18.57 -5.23 0.68
C PHE A 68 19.10 -6.55 1.25
N VAL A 69 18.58 -7.67 0.75
CA VAL A 69 19.28 -8.95 0.88
C VAL A 69 20.54 -8.77 0.05
N GLY A 70 21.62 -8.38 0.73
CA GLY A 70 22.89 -8.14 0.09
C GLY A 70 23.30 -9.34 -0.74
N ASP A 71 23.73 -9.07 -1.97
CA ASP A 71 24.47 -10.00 -2.82
C ASP A 71 25.60 -10.63 -2.01
N HIS A 72 25.40 -11.83 -1.45
CA HIS A 72 26.40 -12.79 -0.95
C HIS A 72 25.59 -14.04 -0.60
N GLN A 73 25.42 -15.02 -1.48
CA GLN A 73 26.43 -16.05 -1.72
C GLN A 73 26.34 -16.58 -3.16
N LEU A 74 27.28 -16.17 -4.01
CA LEU A 74 27.90 -17.08 -4.97
C LEU A 74 29.05 -17.77 -4.24
N LYS A 75 28.87 -19.03 -3.85
CA LYS A 75 29.94 -20.05 -3.76
C LYS A 75 29.36 -21.42 -4.04
#